data_AF-A0A5Q0P0R5-F1
#
_entry.id   AF-A0A5Q0P0R5-F1
#
_cell.length_a   1.000
_cell.length_b   1.000
_cell.length_c   1.000
_cell.angle_alpha   90.00
_cell.angle_beta   90.00
_cell.angle_gamma   90.00
#
_symmetry.space_group_name_H-M   'P 1'
#
loop_
_entity.id
_entity.type
_entity.pdbx_description
1 polymer ?
#
loop_
_entity_poly.entity_id
_entity_poly.type
_entity_poly.pdbx_seq_one_letter_code
_entity_poly.pdbx_strand_id
1 'polypeptide(L)'
;MARVKRGVQAHRRHKKILARAKGYYGARSRVYRVAFQAVIKAGQYAYRDRRQKKRQFRALWIARINAGARLNGLSYSRMISGLKKAQVIIDRRVLADIAMHDAVAFAAIAQKAKDALAA
;
A
#
# COMPACT_ATOMS: atom_id res chain seq x y z
N MET A 1 -21.71 42.53 28.95
CA MET A 1 -21.09 41.27 28.48
C MET A 1 -19.63 41.22 28.91
N ALA A 2 -19.13 40.09 29.42
CA ALA A 2 -17.75 39.96 29.86
C ALA A 2 -16.79 39.73 28.69
N ARG A 3 -15.68 40.50 28.61
CA ARG A 3 -14.66 40.38 27.57
C ARG A 3 -13.68 39.24 27.90
N VAL A 4 -13.64 38.19 27.07
CA VAL A 4 -12.70 37.07 27.23
C VAL A 4 -11.50 37.21 26.30
N LYS A 5 -10.28 37.16 26.86
CA LYS A 5 -9.02 37.20 26.09
C LYS A 5 -8.71 35.83 25.45
N ARG A 6 -8.26 35.82 24.18
CA ARG A 6 -8.08 34.58 23.37
C ARG A 6 -6.61 34.09 23.22
N GLY A 7 -5.63 34.81 23.79
CA GLY A 7 -4.20 34.56 23.54
C GLY A 7 -3.73 33.13 23.85
N VAL A 8 -4.06 32.62 25.03
CA VAL A 8 -3.66 31.26 25.48
C VAL A 8 -4.23 30.17 24.56
N GLN A 9 -5.51 30.30 24.20
CA GLN A 9 -6.19 29.32 23.35
C GLN A 9 -5.66 29.35 21.91
N ALA A 10 -5.41 30.55 21.36
CA ALA A 10 -4.83 30.72 20.03
C ALA A 10 -3.41 30.13 19.96
N HIS A 11 -2.55 30.44 20.94
CA HIS A 11 -1.19 29.92 21.00
C HIS A 11 -1.15 28.38 21.02
N ARG A 12 -2.00 27.75 21.85
CA ARG A 12 -2.12 26.29 21.93
C ARG A 12 -2.51 25.67 20.58
N ARG A 13 -3.48 26.26 19.87
CA ARG A 13 -3.90 25.79 18.54
C ARG A 13 -2.76 25.90 17.51
N HIS A 14 -2.02 27.02 17.52
CA HIS A 14 -0.91 27.22 16.59
C HIS A 14 0.23 26.22 16.83
N LYS A 15 0.63 26.03 18.10
CA LYS A 15 1.68 25.05 18.46
C LYS A 15 1.31 23.62 18.05
N LYS A 16 0.03 23.22 18.19
CA LYS A 16 -0.46 21.90 17.74
C LYS A 16 -0.24 21.67 16.24
N ILE A 17 -0.53 22.66 15.41
CA ILE A 17 -0.37 22.56 13.95
C ILE A 17 1.12 22.56 13.56
N LEU A 18 1.92 23.45 14.14
CA LEU A 18 3.36 23.51 13.88
C LEU A 18 4.07 22.22 14.32
N ALA A 19 3.65 21.60 15.43
CA ALA A 19 4.16 20.30 15.86
C ALA A 19 3.89 19.19 14.82
N ARG A 20 2.73 19.22 14.16
CA ARG A 20 2.39 18.27 13.06
C ARG A 20 3.10 18.59 11.75
N ALA A 21 3.55 19.83 11.56
CA ALA A 21 4.19 20.31 10.35
C ALA A 21 5.74 20.21 10.40
N LYS A 22 6.30 19.63 11.46
CA LYS A 22 7.75 19.39 11.57
C LYS A 22 8.25 18.59 10.37
N GLY A 23 9.42 18.98 9.84
CA GLY A 23 10.02 18.36 8.65
C GLY A 23 9.51 18.90 7.31
N TYR A 24 8.46 19.73 7.28
CA TYR A 24 8.04 20.37 6.04
C TYR A 24 9.02 21.46 5.60
N TYR A 25 9.16 21.63 4.28
CA TYR A 25 10.09 22.58 3.69
C TYR A 25 9.66 24.05 3.87
N GLY A 26 10.62 24.91 4.23
CA GLY A 26 10.45 26.36 4.27
C GLY A 26 9.31 26.85 5.18
N ALA A 27 8.46 27.74 4.66
CA ALA A 27 7.36 28.34 5.42
C ALA A 27 6.31 27.31 5.91
N ARG A 28 6.25 26.13 5.29
CA ARG A 28 5.28 25.07 5.64
C ARG A 28 5.52 24.46 7.02
N SER A 29 6.70 24.63 7.62
CA SER A 29 7.00 24.19 8.99
C SER A 29 7.12 25.33 10.00
N ARG A 30 7.19 26.59 9.55
CA ARG A 30 7.46 27.76 10.41
C ARG A 30 6.26 28.70 10.55
N VAL A 31 5.52 28.94 9.47
CA VAL A 31 4.43 29.93 9.43
C VAL A 31 3.09 29.23 9.62
N TYR A 32 2.34 29.58 10.67
CA TYR A 32 1.09 28.90 11.03
C TYR A 32 0.09 28.78 9.86
N ARG A 33 -0.16 29.86 9.11
CA ARG A 33 -1.14 29.85 8.00
C ARG A 33 -0.76 28.84 6.92
N VAL A 34 0.51 28.85 6.52
CA VAL A 34 1.04 27.94 5.49
C VAL A 34 1.10 26.50 6.02
N ALA A 35 1.53 26.32 7.26
CA ALA A 35 1.57 25.01 7.93
C ALA A 35 0.17 24.39 8.06
N PHE A 36 -0.85 25.19 8.38
CA PHE A 36 -2.23 24.72 8.46
C PHE A 36 -2.72 24.14 7.12
N GLN A 37 -2.52 24.88 6.02
CA GLN A 37 -2.86 24.41 4.68
C GLN A 37 -2.10 23.11 4.33
N ALA A 38 -0.81 23.06 4.62
CA ALA A 38 0.02 21.89 4.35
C ALA A 38 -0.43 20.65 5.15
N VAL A 39 -0.75 20.82 6.44
CA VAL A 39 -1.22 19.72 7.31
C VAL A 39 -2.57 19.18 6.86
N ILE A 40 -3.50 20.06 6.46
CA ILE A 40 -4.80 19.63 5.91
C ILE A 40 -4.61 18.83 4.61
N LYS A 41 -3.77 19.32 3.71
CA LYS A 41 -3.47 18.62 2.45
C LYS A 41 -2.81 17.27 2.69
N ALA A 42 -1.87 17.19 3.63
CA ALA A 42 -1.24 15.93 4.03
C ALA A 42 -2.27 14.94 4.60
N GLY A 43 -3.23 15.41 5.39
CA GLY A 43 -4.33 14.58 5.90
C GLY A 43 -5.21 13.99 4.79
N GLN A 44 -5.54 14.80 3.78
CA GLN A 44 -6.31 14.34 2.60
C GLN A 44 -5.55 13.25 1.83
N TYR A 45 -4.25 13.46 1.56
CA TYR A 45 -3.43 12.46 0.90
C TYR A 45 -3.27 11.20 1.74
N ALA A 46 -2.99 11.31 3.05
CA ALA A 46 -2.89 10.14 3.92
C ALA A 46 -4.17 9.30 3.91
N TYR A 47 -5.36 9.93 3.87
CA TYR A 47 -6.62 9.21 3.77
C TYR A 47 -6.77 8.47 2.43
N ARG A 48 -6.53 9.17 1.32
CA ARG A 48 -6.56 8.59 -0.04
C ARG A 48 -5.57 7.43 -0.16
N ASP A 49 -4.35 7.65 0.30
CA ASP A 49 -3.21 6.76 0.09
C ASP A 49 -3.32 5.49 0.95
N ARG A 50 -4.01 5.51 2.10
CA ARG A 50 -4.37 4.27 2.82
C ARG A 50 -5.22 3.32 1.97
N ARG A 51 -6.08 3.85 1.10
CA ARG A 51 -6.87 3.04 0.15
C ARG A 51 -6.02 2.63 -1.06
N GLN A 52 -5.17 3.52 -1.57
CA GLN A 52 -4.28 3.22 -2.70
C GLN A 52 -3.19 2.21 -2.35
N LYS A 53 -2.64 2.22 -1.13
CA LYS A 53 -1.63 1.27 -0.64
C LYS A 53 -2.04 -0.18 -0.91
N LYS A 54 -3.28 -0.54 -0.59
CA LYS A 54 -3.83 -1.88 -0.84
C LYS A 54 -3.79 -2.27 -2.33
N ARG A 55 -4.04 -1.32 -3.23
CA ARG A 55 -3.99 -1.52 -4.69
C ARG A 55 -2.55 -1.64 -5.20
N GLN A 56 -1.67 -0.78 -4.72
CA GLN A 56 -0.24 -0.78 -5.07
C GLN A 56 0.43 -2.10 -4.66
N PHE A 57 0.21 -2.58 -3.44
CA PHE A 57 0.75 -3.88 -3.00
C PHE A 57 0.19 -5.03 -3.83
N ARG A 58 -1.11 -5.02 -4.14
CA ARG A 58 -1.68 -6.05 -5.01
C ARG A 58 -1.06 -6.04 -6.41
N ALA A 59 -0.82 -4.86 -6.99
CA ALA A 59 -0.14 -4.74 -8.28
C ALA A 59 1.30 -5.29 -8.22
N LEU A 60 2.05 -4.97 -7.16
CA LEU A 60 3.39 -5.50 -6.93
C LEU A 60 3.40 -7.03 -6.81
N TRP A 61 2.47 -7.60 -6.03
CA TRP A 61 2.35 -9.04 -5.89
C TRP A 61 2.07 -9.72 -7.23
N ILE A 62 1.17 -9.15 -8.04
CA ILE A 62 0.87 -9.67 -9.38
C ILE A 62 2.11 -9.64 -10.27
N ALA A 63 2.89 -8.56 -10.23
CA ALA A 63 4.13 -8.46 -11.01
C ALA A 63 5.15 -9.54 -10.62
N ARG A 64 5.34 -9.76 -9.31
CA ARG A 64 6.23 -10.81 -8.78
C ARG A 64 5.77 -12.22 -9.17
N ILE A 65 4.48 -12.52 -9.00
CA ILE A 65 3.90 -13.81 -9.41
C ILE A 65 4.04 -13.99 -10.93
N ASN A 66 3.82 -12.95 -11.73
CA ASN A 66 3.96 -13.04 -13.19
C ASN A 66 5.40 -13.36 -13.61
N ALA A 67 6.39 -12.75 -12.95
CA ALA A 67 7.79 -13.10 -13.18
C ALA A 67 8.07 -14.57 -12.86
N GLY A 68 7.67 -15.03 -11.67
CA GLY A 68 7.82 -16.43 -11.27
C GLY A 68 7.07 -17.40 -12.19
N ALA A 69 5.84 -17.07 -12.60
CA ALA A 69 5.04 -17.88 -13.50
C ALA A 69 5.71 -18.05 -14.87
N ARG A 70 6.28 -16.95 -15.41
CA ARG A 70 6.98 -16.97 -16.70
C ARG A 70 8.23 -17.86 -16.66
N LEU A 71 8.99 -17.83 -15.57
CA LEU A 71 10.12 -18.76 -15.37
C LEU A 71 9.68 -20.23 -15.39
N ASN A 72 8.45 -20.50 -14.97
CA ASN A 72 7.85 -21.83 -14.98
C ASN A 72 7.04 -22.12 -16.27
N GLY A 73 7.18 -21.32 -17.32
CA GLY A 73 6.50 -21.53 -18.61
C GLY A 73 4.99 -21.25 -18.61
N LEU A 74 4.49 -20.45 -17.66
CA LEU A 74 3.09 -20.05 -17.58
C LEU A 74 2.93 -18.52 -17.65
N SER A 75 1.79 -18.06 -18.15
CA SER A 75 1.36 -16.68 -17.93
C SER A 75 0.66 -16.55 -16.57
N TYR A 76 0.70 -15.36 -15.97
CA TYR A 76 -0.02 -15.09 -14.72
C TYR A 76 -1.52 -15.45 -14.79
N SER A 77 -2.19 -15.15 -15.90
CA SER A 77 -3.62 -15.44 -16.08
C SER A 77 -3.90 -16.95 -16.07
N ARG A 78 -3.07 -17.73 -16.79
CA ARG A 78 -3.16 -19.20 -16.78
C ARG A 78 -2.86 -19.76 -15.40
N MET A 79 -1.80 -19.29 -14.74
CA MET A 79 -1.46 -19.72 -13.38
C MET A 79 -2.64 -19.55 -12.40
N ILE A 80 -3.24 -18.36 -12.35
CA ILE A 80 -4.37 -18.10 -11.45
C ILE A 80 -5.61 -18.92 -11.81
N SER A 81 -5.86 -19.13 -13.11
CA SER A 81 -6.97 -19.98 -13.57
C SER A 81 -6.76 -21.43 -13.14
N GLY A 82 -5.55 -21.98 -13.33
CA GLY A 82 -5.19 -23.33 -12.92
C GLY A 82 -5.28 -23.53 -11.41
N LEU A 83 -4.79 -22.58 -10.61
CA LEU A 83 -4.92 -22.64 -9.15
C LEU A 83 -6.38 -22.63 -8.69
N LYS A 84 -7.25 -21.86 -9.36
CA LYS A 84 -8.69 -21.86 -9.06
C LYS A 84 -9.34 -23.19 -9.41
N LYS A 85 -8.99 -23.80 -10.55
CA LYS A 85 -9.48 -25.14 -10.94
C LYS A 85 -9.00 -26.22 -9.98
N ALA A 86 -7.74 -26.15 -9.55
CA ALA A 86 -7.14 -27.04 -8.56
C ALA A 86 -7.66 -26.80 -7.12
N GLN A 87 -8.60 -25.87 -6.92
CA GLN A 87 -9.14 -25.46 -5.61
C GLN A 87 -8.08 -25.01 -4.59
N VAL A 88 -6.95 -24.49 -5.07
CA VAL A 88 -5.87 -23.98 -4.22
C VAL A 88 -6.19 -22.53 -3.81
N ILE A 89 -6.67 -22.36 -2.59
CA ILE A 89 -7.05 -21.06 -2.03
C ILE A 89 -5.82 -20.40 -1.38
N ILE A 90 -4.97 -19.76 -2.19
CA ILE A 90 -3.81 -18.99 -1.71
C ILE A 90 -3.98 -17.52 -2.12
N ASP A 91 -3.71 -16.61 -1.18
CA ASP A 91 -3.73 -15.18 -1.46
C ASP A 91 -2.51 -14.76 -2.31
N ARG A 92 -2.61 -13.62 -2.99
CA ARG A 92 -1.51 -13.12 -3.84
C ARG A 92 -0.31 -12.66 -3.03
N ARG A 93 -0.50 -12.33 -1.76
CA ARG A 93 0.59 -11.87 -0.89
C ARG A 93 1.55 -13.03 -0.61
N VAL A 94 1.01 -14.14 -0.13
CA VAL A 94 1.75 -15.37 0.17
C VAL A 94 2.30 -15.96 -1.12
N LEU A 95 1.52 -16.01 -2.21
CA LEU A 95 2.01 -16.53 -3.48
C LEU A 95 3.20 -15.72 -4.03
N ALA A 96 3.15 -14.39 -3.91
CA ALA A 96 4.26 -13.52 -4.32
C ALA A 96 5.48 -13.63 -3.39
N ASP A 97 5.27 -14.00 -2.13
CA ASP A 97 6.33 -14.20 -1.15
C ASP A 97 7.08 -15.51 -1.41
N ILE A 98 6.33 -16.60 -1.64
CA ILE A 98 6.88 -17.90 -2.05
C ILE A 98 7.65 -17.74 -3.38
N ALA A 99 7.10 -17.00 -4.35
CA ALA A 99 7.76 -16.76 -5.64
C ALA A 99 9.16 -16.12 -5.51
N MET A 100 9.40 -15.35 -4.44
CA MET A 100 10.66 -14.63 -4.21
C MET A 100 11.64 -15.41 -3.32
N HIS A 101 11.13 -16.12 -2.32
CA HIS A 101 11.97 -16.75 -1.29
C HIS A 101 12.16 -18.26 -1.47
N ASP A 102 11.23 -18.94 -2.17
CA ASP A 102 11.28 -20.38 -2.38
C ASP A 102 10.85 -20.74 -3.81
N ALA A 103 11.84 -20.77 -4.70
CA ALA A 103 11.63 -21.13 -6.09
C ALA A 103 11.15 -22.58 -6.27
N VAL A 104 11.55 -23.51 -5.39
CA VAL A 104 11.20 -24.94 -5.49
C VAL A 104 9.73 -25.13 -5.13
N ALA A 105 9.28 -24.56 -4.01
CA ALA A 105 7.87 -24.59 -3.64
C ALA A 105 6.99 -23.89 -4.69
N PHE A 106 7.44 -22.75 -5.23
CA PHE A 106 6.71 -22.06 -6.29
C PHE A 106 6.58 -22.90 -7.56
N ALA A 107 7.64 -23.61 -7.97
CA ALA A 107 7.62 -24.51 -9.13
C ALA A 107 6.62 -25.66 -8.93
N ALA A 108 6.56 -26.26 -7.74
CA ALA A 108 5.56 -27.30 -7.43
C ALA A 108 4.12 -26.77 -7.51
N ILE A 109 3.88 -25.54 -7.03
CA ILE A 109 2.57 -24.89 -7.15
C ILE A 109 2.23 -24.60 -8.62
N ALA A 110 3.21 -24.13 -9.40
CA ALA A 110 3.05 -23.88 -10.83
C ALA A 110 2.72 -25.17 -11.59
N GLN A 111 3.35 -26.29 -11.23
CA GLN A 111 3.06 -27.59 -11.85
C GLN A 111 1.62 -28.05 -11.56
N LYS A 112 1.17 -27.98 -10.30
CA LYS A 112 -0.24 -28.28 -9.96
C LYS A 112 -1.23 -27.43 -10.76
N ALA A 113 -0.89 -26.16 -11.02
CA ALA A 113 -1.71 -25.29 -11.84
C ALA A 113 -1.71 -25.70 -13.33
N LYS A 114 -0.61 -26.26 -13.86
CA LYS A 114 -0.58 -26.82 -15.23
C LYS A 114 -1.43 -28.07 -15.33
N ASP A 115 -1.30 -28.99 -14.38
CA ASP A 115 -2.00 -30.27 -14.39
C ASP A 115 -3.53 -30.04 -14.37
N ALA A 116 -4.00 -29.12 -13.53
CA ALA A 116 -5.41 -28.74 -13.47
C ALA A 116 -5.91 -27.92 -14.69
N LEU A 117 -5.03 -27.47 -15.58
CA LEU A 117 -5.42 -26.82 -16.84
C LEU A 117 -5.44 -27.80 -18.01
N ALA A 118 -4.67 -28.90 -17.92
CA ALA A 118 -4.66 -29.98 -18.88
C ALA A 118 -5.86 -30.92 -18.68
N ALA A 119 -6.35 -31.01 -17.44
CA ALA A 119 -7.67 -31.55 -17.08
C ALA A 119 -8.82 -30.56 -17.40
#